data_AF-A0A8T7L280-F1
#
_entry.id   AF-A0A8T7L280-F1
#
_cell.length_a   1.000
_cell.length_b   1.000
_cell.length_c   1.000
_cell.angle_alpha   90.00
_cell.angle_beta   90.00
_cell.angle_gamma   90.00
#
_symmetry.space_group_name_H-M   'P 1'
#
loop_
_entity.id
_entity.type
_entity.pdbx_description
1 polymer ?
#
loop_
_entity_poly.entity_id
_entity_poly.type
_entity_poly.pdbx_seq_one_letter_code
_entity_poly.pdbx_strand_id
1 'polypeptide(L)'
;MNGIPQGGTGNNCGDRGPGGSITAWNWPQPWLDLQENTPLTFYALGGHQDVTNLDAPDLEPLKSSFSAFLLFVDYQQVEIVPNQTVLYAKMDSDTAYARLPITINPLPPGRHHILVLRIDTPGVPMCILRGDTRSRILPNSVYGKLVGVNVLPEK
;
A
#
# COMPACT_ATOMS: atom_id res chain seq x y z
N MET A 1 -39.55 -3.16 -13.81
CA MET A 1 -38.10 -3.28 -14.08
C MET A 1 -37.46 -1.98 -13.62
N ASN A 2 -36.91 -1.95 -12.41
CA ASN A 2 -36.20 -0.76 -11.90
C ASN A 2 -34.76 -1.21 -11.59
N GLY A 3 -33.82 -0.67 -12.36
CA GLY A 3 -32.39 -0.95 -12.25
C GLY A 3 -31.79 -0.27 -11.03
N ILE A 4 -31.02 -1.04 -10.28
CA ILE A 4 -30.15 -0.60 -9.18
C ILE A 4 -28.90 0.04 -9.82
N PRO A 5 -28.44 1.23 -9.40
CA PRO A 5 -27.16 1.76 -9.85
C PRO A 5 -26.03 0.94 -9.21
N GLN A 6 -25.18 0.31 -10.02
CA GLN A 6 -23.96 -0.33 -9.54
C GLN A 6 -22.98 0.75 -9.07
N GLY A 7 -22.61 0.68 -7.79
CA GLY A 7 -21.53 1.48 -7.21
C GLY A 7 -20.19 1.17 -7.86
N GLY A 8 -19.48 2.22 -8.29
CA GLY A 8 -18.16 2.11 -8.88
C GLY A 8 -17.11 1.70 -7.86
N THR A 9 -16.66 0.45 -7.92
CA THR A 9 -15.40 0.02 -7.29
C THR A 9 -14.24 0.36 -8.22
N GLY A 10 -13.72 1.57 -8.11
CA GLY A 10 -12.71 2.11 -9.02
C GLY A 10 -11.29 2.16 -8.44
N ASN A 11 -10.75 1.06 -7.91
CA ASN A 11 -9.30 0.94 -7.62
C ASN A 11 -8.67 -0.07 -8.61
N ASN A 12 -8.75 0.25 -9.90
CA ASN A 12 -8.06 -0.54 -10.92
C ASN A 12 -6.74 0.15 -11.28
N CYS A 13 -5.63 -0.36 -10.73
CA CYS A 13 -4.31 -0.29 -11.36
C CYS A 13 -4.30 -1.16 -12.64
N GLY A 14 -5.31 -0.99 -13.50
CA GLY A 14 -5.53 -1.77 -14.70
C GLY A 14 -4.87 -1.12 -15.92
N ASP A 15 -4.22 -1.96 -16.71
CA ASP A 15 -3.46 -1.65 -17.92
C ASP A 15 -3.99 -0.47 -18.75
N ARG A 16 -3.11 0.49 -19.00
CA ARG A 16 -3.26 1.45 -20.10
C ARG A 16 -1.97 1.54 -20.94
N GLY A 17 -1.98 0.84 -22.07
CA GLY A 17 -1.41 1.30 -23.35
C GLY A 17 0.13 1.28 -23.53
N PRO A 18 0.59 1.39 -24.80
CA PRO A 18 1.84 0.79 -25.29
C PRO A 18 3.04 1.73 -25.14
N GLY A 19 3.43 2.00 -23.90
CA GLY A 19 4.69 2.64 -23.57
C GLY A 19 5.21 2.03 -22.27
N GLY A 20 5.96 0.93 -22.38
CA GLY A 20 6.55 0.19 -21.24
C GLY A 20 5.67 0.21 -19.99
N SER A 21 4.48 -0.39 -20.06
CA SER A 21 3.47 -0.26 -19.01
C SER A 21 3.96 -0.88 -17.70
N ILE A 22 3.84 -0.12 -16.61
CA ILE A 22 3.94 -0.70 -15.26
C ILE A 22 2.82 -1.73 -15.15
N THR A 23 3.18 -3.01 -15.11
CA THR A 23 2.22 -4.10 -14.92
C THR A 23 1.91 -4.20 -13.44
N ALA A 24 0.63 -4.10 -13.07
CA ALA A 24 0.22 -4.22 -11.69
C ALA A 24 0.27 -5.67 -11.21
N TRP A 25 0.93 -5.89 -10.08
CA TRP A 25 1.09 -7.20 -9.47
C TRP A 25 -0.22 -7.61 -8.75
N ASN A 26 -1.13 -8.32 -9.43
CA ASN A 26 -2.52 -8.52 -8.98
C ASN A 26 -3.01 -9.99 -8.85
N TRP A 27 -3.67 -10.29 -7.72
CA TRP A 27 -4.51 -11.49 -7.46
C TRP A 27 -5.52 -11.78 -8.60
N PRO A 28 -5.92 -13.05 -8.91
CA PRO A 28 -5.69 -14.26 -8.14
C PRO A 28 -4.36 -14.99 -8.28
N GLN A 29 -3.59 -14.83 -9.35
CA GLN A 29 -2.30 -15.53 -9.44
C GLN A 29 -1.25 -14.76 -10.26
N PRO A 30 -0.58 -13.78 -9.67
CA PRO A 30 0.68 -13.31 -10.23
C PRO A 30 1.81 -13.95 -9.44
N TRP A 31 2.07 -15.22 -9.70
CA TRP A 31 3.28 -15.85 -9.16
C TRP A 31 4.46 -15.39 -10.01
N LEU A 32 5.46 -14.78 -9.36
CA LEU A 32 6.68 -14.38 -10.04
C LEU A 32 7.78 -15.41 -9.74
N ASP A 33 8.33 -16.00 -10.78
CA ASP A 33 9.49 -16.88 -10.66
C ASP A 33 10.76 -16.02 -10.56
N LEU A 34 11.54 -16.25 -9.50
CA LEU A 34 12.81 -15.60 -9.21
C LEU A 34 13.90 -16.66 -9.19
N GLN A 35 15.12 -16.33 -9.57
CA GLN A 35 16.26 -17.18 -9.20
C GLN A 35 16.64 -16.91 -7.74
N GLU A 36 17.16 -17.91 -7.05
CA GLU A 36 17.83 -17.73 -5.76
C GLU A 36 18.90 -16.62 -5.86
N ASN A 37 19.20 -15.98 -4.72
CA ASN A 37 20.13 -14.84 -4.63
C ASN A 37 19.71 -13.57 -5.42
N THR A 38 18.53 -13.55 -6.04
CA THR A 38 18.00 -12.37 -6.73
C THR A 38 17.19 -11.50 -5.76
N PRO A 39 17.58 -10.24 -5.49
CA PRO A 39 16.75 -9.33 -4.73
C PRO A 39 15.52 -8.93 -5.55
N LEU A 40 14.38 -8.78 -4.88
CA LEU A 40 13.13 -8.36 -5.52
C LEU A 40 12.91 -6.87 -5.25
N THR A 41 12.77 -6.08 -6.32
CA THR A 41 12.41 -4.66 -6.22
C THR A 41 11.10 -4.40 -6.95
N PHE A 42 10.16 -3.74 -6.28
CA PHE A 42 8.90 -3.29 -6.87
C PHE A 42 8.53 -1.91 -6.34
N TYR A 43 7.49 -1.31 -6.93
CA TYR A 43 7.02 0.01 -6.54
C TYR A 43 5.59 -0.06 -6.02
N ALA A 44 5.35 0.57 -4.88
CA ALA A 44 4.00 0.97 -4.49
C ALA A 44 3.71 2.34 -5.13
N LEU A 45 2.52 2.48 -5.72
CA LEU A 45 2.03 3.79 -6.16
C LEU A 45 1.26 4.42 -5.01
N GLY A 46 1.70 5.60 -4.60
CA GLY A 46 1.01 6.42 -3.60
C GLY A 46 0.68 7.78 -4.20
N GLY A 47 -0.50 8.32 -3.91
CA GLY A 47 -0.92 9.65 -4.35
C GLY A 47 -1.64 10.36 -3.21
N HIS A 48 -1.89 11.66 -3.38
CA HIS A 48 -2.71 12.39 -2.44
C HIS A 48 -4.08 11.73 -2.29
N GLN A 49 -4.48 11.47 -1.06
CA GLN A 49 -5.83 11.04 -0.75
C GLN A 49 -6.47 12.05 0.19
N ASP A 50 -7.54 12.67 -0.29
CA ASP A 50 -8.41 13.45 0.56
C ASP A 50 -9.26 12.48 1.37
N VAL A 51 -9.20 12.59 2.70
CA VAL A 51 -9.89 11.71 3.62
C VAL A 51 -11.02 12.50 4.25
N THR A 52 -12.24 12.29 3.76
CA THR A 52 -13.44 12.82 4.41
C THR A 52 -13.78 11.94 5.61
N ASN A 53 -13.80 12.53 6.81
CA ASN A 53 -14.30 11.83 8.00
C ASN A 53 -15.82 12.07 8.11
N LEU A 54 -16.62 11.03 7.92
CA LEU A 54 -18.08 11.11 7.98
C LEU A 54 -18.62 11.36 9.39
N ASP A 55 -17.81 11.13 10.43
CA ASP A 55 -18.18 11.29 11.84
C ASP A 55 -17.65 12.60 12.46
N ALA A 56 -17.00 13.45 11.68
CA ALA A 56 -16.49 14.76 12.09
C ALA A 56 -17.16 15.88 11.29
N PRO A 57 -17.21 17.13 11.82
CA PRO A 57 -17.65 18.28 11.04
C PRO A 57 -16.76 18.46 9.80
N ASP A 58 -17.32 19.06 8.75
CA ASP A 58 -16.59 19.36 7.50
C ASP A 58 -15.29 20.11 7.84
N LEU A 59 -14.16 19.42 7.66
CA LEU A 59 -12.85 20.02 7.75
C LEU A 59 -12.44 20.54 6.38
N GLU A 60 -11.67 21.62 6.36
CA GLU A 60 -11.00 22.07 5.14
C GLU A 60 -10.18 20.89 4.54
N PRO A 61 -10.20 20.71 3.20
CA PRO A 61 -9.46 19.64 2.55
C PRO A 61 -7.99 19.61 2.97
N LEU A 62 -7.46 18.40 3.19
CA LEU A 62 -6.08 18.25 3.62
C LEU A 62 -5.13 18.69 2.51
N LYS A 63 -4.20 19.60 2.81
CA LYS A 63 -3.14 19.98 1.87
C LYS A 63 -2.10 18.88 1.65
N SER A 64 -1.99 17.95 2.60
CA SER A 64 -1.10 16.81 2.54
C SER A 64 -1.79 15.58 3.16
N SER A 65 -1.57 14.43 2.55
CA SER A 65 -1.97 13.12 3.08
C SER A 65 -0.74 12.37 3.61
N PHE A 66 -0.96 11.46 4.54
CA PHE A 66 0.09 10.66 5.16
C PHE A 66 -0.24 9.18 5.02
N SER A 67 0.75 8.37 4.64
CA SER A 67 0.60 6.92 4.58
C SER A 67 1.79 6.25 5.24
N ALA A 68 1.56 5.12 5.89
CA ALA A 68 2.61 4.19 6.32
C ALA A 68 2.53 2.91 5.50
N PHE A 69 3.67 2.41 5.07
CA PHE A 69 3.79 1.15 4.34
C PHE A 69 4.56 0.13 5.17
N LEU A 70 4.01 -1.07 5.28
CA LEU A 70 4.61 -2.20 5.97
C LEU A 70 4.75 -3.37 4.99
N LEU A 71 5.81 -4.15 5.18
CA LEU A 71 6.13 -5.29 4.34
C LEU A 71 6.21 -6.56 5.19
N PHE A 72 5.55 -7.60 4.70
CA PHE A 72 5.57 -8.93 5.30
C PHE A 72 5.97 -9.97 4.27
N VAL A 73 6.88 -10.87 4.66
CA VAL A 73 7.24 -12.07 3.92
C VAL A 73 6.83 -13.27 4.77
N ASP A 74 6.01 -14.16 4.21
CA ASP A 74 5.43 -15.30 4.93
C ASP A 74 4.80 -14.89 6.27
N TYR A 75 4.09 -13.76 6.24
CA TYR A 75 3.39 -13.17 7.38
C TYR A 75 4.30 -12.70 8.54
N GLN A 76 5.62 -12.65 8.32
CA GLN A 76 6.58 -12.00 9.24
C GLN A 76 6.93 -10.61 8.73
N GLN A 77 6.88 -9.60 9.61
CA GLN A 77 7.26 -8.24 9.24
C GLN A 77 8.77 -8.18 8.97
N VAL A 78 9.15 -7.59 7.83
CA VAL A 78 10.55 -7.41 7.43
C VAL A 78 10.84 -5.95 7.15
N GLU A 79 12.11 -5.63 6.92
CA GLU A 79 12.51 -4.31 6.44
C GLU A 79 11.90 -4.03 5.06
N ILE A 80 11.36 -2.83 4.88
CA ILE A 80 10.81 -2.35 3.59
C ILE A 80 11.85 -1.58 2.78
N VAL A 81 12.78 -0.92 3.49
CA VAL A 81 14.02 -0.31 3.02
C VAL A 81 15.09 -0.53 4.10
N PRO A 82 16.40 -0.45 3.79
CA PRO A 82 17.45 -0.78 4.76
C PRO A 82 17.30 -0.04 6.09
N ASN A 83 17.29 -0.81 7.19
CA ASN A 83 17.12 -0.32 8.57
C ASN A 83 15.75 0.32 8.89
N GLN A 84 14.72 0.09 8.06
CA GLN A 84 13.36 0.57 8.33
C GLN A 84 12.34 -0.54 8.09
N THR A 85 11.55 -0.86 9.12
CA THR A 85 10.43 -1.81 9.04
C THR A 85 9.11 -1.16 8.64
N VAL A 86 9.08 0.17 8.56
CA VAL A 86 7.93 0.98 8.14
C VAL A 86 8.44 2.14 7.28
N LEU A 87 7.84 2.35 6.11
CA LEU A 87 8.11 3.51 5.26
C LEU A 87 6.96 4.51 5.40
N TYR A 88 7.27 5.72 5.87
CA TYR A 88 6.29 6.81 5.95
C TYR A 88 6.39 7.69 4.72
N ALA A 89 5.24 8.02 4.13
CA ALA A 89 5.13 8.92 3.00
C ALA A 89 4.20 10.08 3.35
N LYS A 90 4.59 11.28 2.90
CA LYS A 90 3.75 12.48 2.90
C LYS A 90 3.53 12.87 1.44
N MET A 91 2.27 13.01 1.02
CA MET A 91 1.92 13.41 -0.34
C MET A 91 1.13 14.71 -0.30
N ASP A 92 1.68 15.75 -0.92
CA ASP A 92 1.01 17.05 -1.06
C ASP A 92 -0.12 16.97 -2.10
N SER A 93 -1.09 17.87 -2.02
CA SER A 93 -2.32 17.85 -2.83
C SER A 93 -2.11 17.86 -4.35
N ASP A 94 -0.95 18.34 -4.81
CA ASP A 94 -0.55 18.35 -6.23
C ASP A 94 0.13 17.05 -6.67
N THR A 95 0.44 16.15 -5.74
CA THR A 95 1.06 14.85 -6.02
C THR A 95 0.02 13.86 -6.51
N ALA A 96 -0.10 13.74 -7.84
CA ALA A 96 -0.98 12.76 -8.47
C ALA A 96 -0.56 11.31 -8.15
N TYR A 97 0.70 10.95 -8.43
CA TYR A 97 1.28 9.64 -8.12
C TYR A 97 2.79 9.73 -7.91
N ALA A 98 3.28 9.13 -6.83
CA ALA A 98 4.69 8.89 -6.53
C ALA A 98 4.97 7.38 -6.55
N ARG A 99 6.16 7.02 -7.05
CA ARG A 99 6.67 5.64 -7.01
C ARG A 99 7.50 5.46 -5.75
N LEU A 100 7.04 4.62 -4.85
CA LEU A 100 7.72 4.29 -3.60
C LEU A 100 8.45 2.95 -3.80
N PRO A 101 9.79 2.95 -3.90
CA PRO A 101 10.53 1.71 -4.07
C PRO A 101 10.45 0.85 -2.82
N ILE A 102 10.27 -0.46 -3.00
CA ILE A 102 10.28 -1.48 -1.97
C ILE A 102 11.26 -2.56 -2.41
N THR A 103 12.15 -2.96 -1.51
CA THR A 103 13.16 -3.98 -1.79
C THR A 103 13.05 -5.11 -0.78
N ILE A 104 13.03 -6.34 -1.28
CA ILE A 104 13.12 -7.56 -0.47
C ILE A 104 14.49 -8.18 -0.72
N ASN A 105 15.20 -8.49 0.37
CA ASN A 105 16.44 -9.25 0.31
C ASN A 105 16.20 -10.62 -0.35
N PRO A 106 17.23 -11.25 -0.94
CA PRO A 106 17.08 -12.58 -1.51
C PRO A 106 16.42 -13.57 -0.53
N LEU A 107 15.44 -14.30 -1.04
CA LEU A 107 14.68 -15.31 -0.30
C LEU A 107 15.28 -16.70 -0.59
N PRO A 108 15.15 -17.66 0.35
CA PRO A 108 15.56 -19.04 0.10
C PRO A 108 14.70 -19.70 -1.00
N PRO A 109 15.14 -20.83 -1.59
CA PRO A 109 14.33 -21.58 -2.55
C PRO A 109 12.98 -22.02 -1.96
N GLY A 110 11.90 -21.81 -2.70
CA GLY A 110 10.54 -22.14 -2.23
C GLY A 110 9.47 -21.16 -2.68
N ARG A 111 8.26 -21.36 -2.13
CA ARG A 111 7.09 -20.48 -2.38
C ARG A 111 6.95 -19.54 -1.21
N HIS A 112 6.91 -18.24 -1.49
CA HIS A 112 6.77 -17.20 -0.47
C HIS A 112 5.60 -16.29 -0.75
N HIS A 113 4.92 -15.87 0.32
CA HIS A 113 3.87 -14.87 0.27
C HIS A 113 4.43 -13.49 0.58
N ILE A 114 4.14 -12.52 -0.28
CA ILE A 114 4.49 -11.13 -0.07
C ILE A 114 3.21 -10.35 0.22
N LEU A 115 3.14 -9.74 1.39
CA LEU A 115 2.04 -8.87 1.79
C LEU A 115 2.56 -7.46 2.03
N VAL A 116 2.00 -6.50 1.31
CA VAL A 116 2.22 -5.07 1.54
C VAL A 116 0.98 -4.49 2.17
N LEU A 117 1.13 -3.82 3.31
CA LEU A 117 0.07 -3.06 3.94
C LEU A 117 0.33 -1.58 3.74
N ARG A 118 -0.71 -0.84 3.39
CA ARG A 118 -0.77 0.62 3.39
C ARG A 118 -1.77 1.05 4.44
N ILE A 119 -1.33 1.85 5.39
CA ILE A 119 -2.17 2.46 6.41
C ILE A 119 -2.30 3.94 6.04
N ASP A 120 -3.52 4.37 5.75
CA ASP A 120 -3.79 5.76 5.42
C ASP A 120 -4.13 6.56 6.65
N THR A 121 -3.45 7.70 6.77
CA THR A 121 -3.48 8.56 7.94
C THR A 121 -3.22 7.73 9.19
N PRO A 122 -2.01 7.12 9.35
CA PRO A 122 -1.71 6.11 10.37
C PRO A 122 -1.87 6.57 11.84
N GLY A 123 -2.38 7.78 12.07
CA GLY A 123 -2.66 8.34 13.37
C GLY A 123 -1.39 8.79 14.06
N VAL A 124 -1.49 9.91 14.76
CA VAL A 124 -0.46 10.39 15.68
C VAL A 124 -0.28 9.31 16.77
N PRO A 125 0.96 8.93 17.15
CA PRO A 125 1.25 7.84 18.09
C PRO A 125 0.34 7.91 19.32
N MET A 126 -0.19 6.76 19.77
CA MET A 126 -1.03 6.57 20.97
C MET A 126 -1.08 7.81 21.88
N CYS A 127 -1.95 8.77 21.56
CA CYS A 127 -2.12 9.92 22.43
C CYS A 127 -3.11 9.51 23.53
N ILE A 128 -2.71 9.66 24.80
CA ILE A 128 -3.67 9.64 25.91
C ILE A 128 -4.43 10.96 25.85
N LEU A 129 -5.57 10.95 25.18
CA LEU A 129 -6.38 12.13 24.91
C LEU A 129 -7.47 12.30 25.99
N ARG A 130 -7.56 13.50 26.58
CA ARG A 130 -8.61 13.90 27.53
C ARG A 130 -9.39 15.10 26.96
N GLY A 131 -10.72 14.99 26.87
CA GLY A 131 -11.59 16.03 26.29
C GLY A 131 -12.79 15.46 25.53
N ASP A 132 -13.61 16.33 24.93
CA ASP A 132 -14.78 15.97 24.10
C ASP A 132 -14.36 15.06 22.92
N THR A 133 -15.11 13.98 22.70
CA THR A 133 -14.84 12.94 21.70
C THR A 133 -15.18 13.34 20.26
N ARG A 134 -15.89 14.46 20.06
CA ARG A 134 -16.35 14.93 18.73
C ARG A 134 -15.27 15.58 17.86
N SER A 135 -14.02 15.67 18.34
CA SER A 135 -12.92 16.38 17.66
C SER A 135 -11.81 15.50 17.09
N ARG A 136 -11.98 14.16 17.09
CA ARG A 136 -10.89 13.24 16.73
C ARG A 136 -10.92 12.82 15.27
N ILE A 137 -9.73 12.84 14.66
CA ILE A 137 -9.43 12.19 13.38
C ILE A 137 -8.89 10.80 13.72
N LEU A 138 -9.66 9.75 13.42
CA LEU A 138 -9.20 8.36 13.56
C LEU A 138 -8.45 7.93 12.28
N PRO A 139 -7.51 6.97 12.36
CA PRO A 139 -6.93 6.36 11.17
C PRO A 139 -8.05 5.67 10.38
N ASN A 140 -8.27 6.09 9.14
CA ASN A 140 -9.53 5.83 8.46
C ASN A 140 -9.50 4.63 7.50
N SER A 141 -8.33 4.06 7.15
CA SER A 141 -8.30 2.85 6.34
C SER A 141 -6.96 2.10 6.34
N VAL A 142 -7.05 0.77 6.23
CA VAL A 142 -5.92 -0.13 5.98
C VAL A 142 -6.20 -0.89 4.70
N TYR A 143 -5.27 -0.81 3.75
CA TYR A 143 -5.31 -1.56 2.50
C TYR A 143 -4.18 -2.58 2.48
N GLY A 144 -4.47 -3.78 1.99
CA GLY A 144 -3.50 -4.85 1.86
C GLY A 144 -3.45 -5.41 0.46
N LYS A 145 -2.24 -5.75 0.00
CA LYS A 145 -2.03 -6.50 -1.24
C LYS A 145 -1.19 -7.74 -0.96
N LEU A 146 -1.76 -8.91 -1.23
CA LEU A 146 -1.10 -10.20 -1.12
C LEU A 146 -0.78 -10.75 -2.53
N VAL A 147 0.47 -11.15 -2.72
CA VAL A 147 1.01 -11.75 -3.96
C VAL A 147 1.98 -12.89 -3.62
N GLY A 148 2.42 -13.65 -4.62
CA GLY A 148 3.28 -14.82 -4.42
C GLY A 148 4.53 -14.80 -5.29
N VAL A 149 5.64 -15.31 -4.76
CA VAL A 149 6.88 -15.56 -5.52
C VAL A 149 7.28 -17.02 -5.41
N ASN A 150 7.83 -17.58 -6.49
CA ASN A 150 8.50 -18.88 -6.46
C ASN A 150 9.99 -18.62 -6.66
N VAL A 151 10.81 -18.92 -5.65
CA VAL A 151 12.27 -18.87 -5.75
C VAL A 151 12.74 -20.22 -6.26
N LEU A 152 13.28 -20.23 -7.47
CA LEU A 152 13.89 -21.38 -8.10
C LEU A 152 15.35 -21.50 -7.63
N PRO A 153 15.83 -22.72 -7.33
CA PRO A 153 17.25 -22.92 -7.01
C PRO A 153 18.13 -22.50 -8.19
N GLU A 154 19.36 -22.06 -7.90
CA GLU A 154 20.35 -21.81 -8.94
C GLU A 154 20.57 -23.07 -9.79
N LYS A 155 20.73 -22.88 -11.11
CA LYS A 155 20.99 -23.97 -12.06
C LYS A 155 22.40 -24.53 -11.94
#